data_AF-A0A2V8NY08-F1
#
_entry.id   AF-A0A2V8NY08-F1
#
_cell.length_a   1.000
_cell.length_b   1.000
_cell.length_c   1.000
_cell.angle_alpha   90.00
_cell.angle_beta   90.00
_cell.angle_gamma   90.00
#
_symmetry.space_group_name_H-M   'P 1'
#
loop_
_entity.id
_entity.type
_entity.pdbx_description
1 polymer ?
#
loop_
_entity_poly.entity_id
_entity_poly.type
_entity_poly.pdbx_seq_one_letter_code
_entity_poly.pdbx_strand_id
1 'polypeptide(L)'
;MNQMIQFAGCQTVGMQSSSHLLPGNVADTVAKATPAKRKRGKALSRRTGQNGHIESSGKWFVVRFWKDLEGQEKRALARERICPISGPGSLNRSERERRAREIIADAQVDTAQYFNRVVKQQVGVTFKEQSKFWLEQSQTRKRKPIRATTVPTIQAAFDKWILPEVGHLPLYETAKYPTMKALVTRMNAGGLSAQTVNSYFRMAAAVIASAEDADGNPLYPQKWDANKLDLPLVETSKQRRPSITAETMTEFARVKSPKHRMLMILAASAGCRIGELLGLEIKDLLDDFTTVRIIQQAKGKQLTPELKTANSVRFVDISPEVAALLKEFLAGRTAGLVFPNRVGRPLNPSNIRNRV
;
A
#
# COMPACT_ATOMS: atom_id res chain seq x y z
N MET A 1 -48.07 -52.51 29.56
CA MET A 1 -48.86 -51.54 28.79
C MET A 1 -47.89 -50.73 27.95
N ASN A 2 -47.67 -51.08 26.68
CA ASN A 2 -48.32 -50.47 25.50
C ASN A 2 -48.34 -48.93 25.63
N GLN A 3 -47.70 -48.11 24.80
CA GLN A 3 -47.49 -48.18 23.35
C GLN A 3 -46.29 -47.30 22.91
N MET A 4 -45.62 -47.76 21.85
CA MET A 4 -44.78 -47.00 20.93
C MET A 4 -45.58 -45.88 20.25
N ILE A 5 -44.97 -44.70 20.07
CA ILE A 5 -45.30 -43.76 18.99
C ILE A 5 -44.01 -43.32 18.30
N GLN A 6 -44.03 -43.48 16.98
CA GLN A 6 -42.94 -43.37 16.01
C GLN A 6 -42.54 -41.92 15.71
N PHE A 7 -41.24 -41.72 15.46
CA PHE A 7 -40.70 -40.56 14.76
C PHE A 7 -40.90 -40.73 13.25
N ALA A 8 -41.58 -39.77 12.61
CA ALA A 8 -41.67 -39.66 11.16
C ALA A 8 -40.66 -38.61 10.65
N GLY A 9 -39.85 -39.01 9.68
CA GLY A 9 -38.80 -38.21 9.06
C GLY A 9 -39.30 -37.13 8.11
N CYS A 10 -38.58 -36.01 8.06
CA CYS A 10 -38.78 -34.96 7.07
C CYS A 10 -37.73 -35.13 5.95
N GLN A 11 -38.24 -35.39 4.74
CA GLN A 11 -37.48 -35.66 3.54
C GLN A 11 -36.94 -34.37 2.90
N THR A 12 -35.74 -34.50 2.35
CA THR A 12 -35.02 -33.54 1.50
C THR A 12 -35.72 -33.34 0.16
N VAL A 13 -36.02 -32.10 -0.21
CA VAL A 13 -36.56 -31.73 -1.53
C VAL A 13 -35.41 -31.74 -2.55
N GLY A 14 -35.43 -32.70 -3.46
CA GLY A 14 -34.65 -32.72 -4.69
C GLY A 14 -35.46 -32.09 -5.83
N MET A 15 -34.88 -31.13 -6.53
CA MET A 15 -35.46 -30.53 -7.72
C MET A 15 -34.71 -31.06 -8.95
N GLN A 16 -35.40 -31.87 -9.74
CA GLN A 16 -34.93 -32.49 -10.98
C GLN A 16 -34.89 -31.45 -12.11
N SER A 17 -33.78 -31.38 -12.84
CA SER A 17 -33.68 -30.66 -14.11
C SER A 17 -33.80 -31.66 -15.26
N SER A 18 -34.76 -31.42 -16.16
CA SER A 18 -35.09 -32.27 -17.30
C SER A 18 -33.97 -32.26 -18.34
N SER A 19 -33.62 -33.46 -18.82
CA SER A 19 -32.66 -33.68 -19.89
C SER A 19 -33.40 -33.93 -21.21
N HIS A 20 -33.05 -33.18 -22.24
CA HIS A 20 -33.37 -33.52 -23.63
C HIS A 20 -32.05 -33.76 -24.37
N LEU A 21 -31.84 -35.02 -24.75
CA LEU A 21 -30.75 -35.49 -25.59
C LEU A 21 -31.18 -35.41 -27.06
N LEU A 22 -30.32 -34.83 -27.90
CA LEU A 22 -30.24 -35.16 -29.33
C LEU A 22 -28.86 -35.80 -29.59
N PRO A 23 -28.76 -36.88 -30.38
CA PRO A 23 -27.51 -37.60 -30.57
C PRO A 23 -26.71 -36.99 -31.74
N GLY A 24 -25.45 -36.64 -31.49
CA GLY A 24 -24.49 -36.24 -32.51
C GLY A 24 -23.14 -36.89 -32.24
N ASN A 25 -22.71 -37.76 -33.16
CA ASN A 25 -21.45 -38.51 -33.16
C ASN A 25 -20.24 -37.68 -32.71
N VAL A 26 -19.57 -38.11 -31.63
CA VAL A 26 -18.26 -37.62 -31.22
C VAL A 26 -17.20 -38.49 -31.89
N ALA A 27 -16.60 -37.99 -32.96
CA ALA A 27 -15.28 -38.44 -33.37
C ALA A 27 -14.26 -37.76 -32.45
N ASP A 28 -13.65 -38.55 -31.57
CA ASP A 28 -12.56 -38.12 -30.70
C ASP A 28 -11.36 -37.69 -31.55
N THR A 29 -11.09 -36.40 -31.61
CA THR A 29 -9.77 -35.89 -31.97
C THR A 29 -9.45 -34.71 -31.07
N VAL A 30 -9.08 -35.02 -29.82
CA VAL A 30 -8.50 -34.04 -28.91
C VAL A 30 -7.12 -33.64 -29.45
N ALA A 31 -7.06 -32.49 -30.12
CA ALA A 31 -5.80 -31.88 -30.50
C ALA A 31 -4.97 -31.65 -29.23
N LYS A 32 -3.77 -32.25 -29.15
CA LYS A 32 -2.81 -31.98 -28.08
C LYS A 32 -2.60 -30.47 -27.97
N ALA A 33 -3.03 -29.89 -26.87
CA ALA A 33 -2.77 -28.49 -26.55
C ALA A 33 -1.26 -28.27 -26.56
N THR A 34 -0.78 -27.52 -27.54
CA THR A 34 0.62 -27.12 -27.60
C THR A 34 0.84 -26.18 -26.41
N PRO A 35 1.77 -26.47 -25.48
CA PRO A 35 2.03 -25.57 -24.37
C PRO A 35 2.43 -24.22 -24.96
N ALA A 36 1.72 -23.15 -24.55
CA ALA A 36 2.00 -21.81 -25.04
C ALA A 36 3.50 -21.54 -24.87
N LYS A 37 4.22 -21.41 -26.00
CA LYS A 37 5.65 -21.08 -26.00
C LYS A 37 5.78 -19.80 -25.16
N ARG A 38 6.39 -19.91 -23.97
CA ARG A 38 6.76 -18.74 -23.16
C ARG A 38 7.52 -17.80 -24.08
N LYS A 39 6.91 -16.67 -24.44
CA LYS A 39 7.60 -15.64 -25.24
C LYS A 39 8.82 -15.23 -24.45
N ARG A 40 10.02 -15.57 -24.94
CA ARG A 40 11.28 -15.12 -24.34
C ARG A 40 11.26 -13.59 -24.38
N GLY A 41 11.30 -12.94 -23.21
CA GLY A 41 11.22 -11.48 -23.08
C GLY A 41 12.31 -10.74 -23.85
N LYS A 42 12.13 -9.43 -24.07
CA LYS A 42 13.08 -8.58 -24.82
C LYS A 42 14.50 -8.66 -24.18
N ALA A 43 15.55 -8.82 -24.98
CA ALA A 43 16.94 -8.87 -24.50
C ALA A 43 17.89 -8.18 -25.48
N LEU A 44 18.87 -7.43 -24.96
CA LEU A 44 19.87 -6.74 -25.78
C LEU A 44 20.86 -7.71 -26.44
N SER A 45 21.25 -8.79 -25.76
CA SER A 45 22.18 -9.81 -26.30
C SER A 45 21.68 -10.54 -27.54
N ARG A 46 20.38 -10.44 -27.84
CA ARG A 46 19.75 -11.01 -29.05
C ARG A 46 19.60 -9.98 -30.18
N ARG A 47 20.13 -8.78 -29.97
CA ARG A 47 20.14 -7.68 -30.92
C ARG A 47 21.59 -7.47 -31.32
N THR A 48 21.98 -8.06 -32.44
CA THR A 48 23.22 -7.70 -33.11
C THR A 48 23.10 -6.26 -33.60
N GLY A 49 24.15 -5.45 -33.47
CA GLY A 49 24.14 -4.03 -33.85
C GLY A 49 23.52 -3.81 -35.23
N GLN A 50 22.72 -2.76 -35.37
CA GLN A 50 21.97 -2.50 -36.59
C GLN A 50 22.79 -1.69 -37.59
N ASN A 51 22.91 -2.20 -38.81
CA ASN A 51 23.48 -1.43 -39.93
C ASN A 51 22.44 -0.56 -40.65
N GLY A 52 21.14 -0.80 -40.39
CA GLY A 52 20.04 -0.16 -41.09
C GLY A 52 19.92 -0.57 -42.56
N HIS A 53 18.90 -0.03 -43.24
CA HIS A 53 18.70 -0.17 -44.68
C HIS A 53 18.70 1.20 -45.33
N ILE A 54 19.59 1.42 -46.31
CA ILE A 54 19.66 2.66 -47.07
C ILE A 54 18.76 2.53 -48.30
N GLU A 55 17.82 3.47 -48.47
CA GLU A 55 16.96 3.54 -49.65
C GLU A 55 16.89 4.97 -50.21
N SER A 56 16.59 5.10 -51.49
CA SER A 56 16.25 6.39 -52.10
C SER A 56 14.80 6.75 -51.79
N SER A 57 14.57 7.92 -51.20
CA SER A 57 13.25 8.45 -50.91
C SER A 57 13.13 9.90 -51.43
N GLY A 58 12.44 10.07 -52.55
CA GLY A 58 12.31 11.36 -53.23
C GLY A 58 13.67 11.87 -53.69
N LYS A 59 14.08 13.06 -53.21
CA LYS A 59 15.38 13.68 -53.54
C LYS A 59 16.51 13.31 -52.58
N TRP A 60 16.30 12.36 -51.66
CA TRP A 60 17.23 12.03 -50.57
C TRP A 60 17.54 10.54 -50.49
N PHE A 61 18.78 10.21 -50.10
CA PHE A 61 19.09 8.92 -49.48
C PHE A 61 18.68 8.96 -48.00
N VAL A 62 17.99 7.93 -47.53
CA VAL A 62 17.55 7.79 -46.14
C VAL A 62 18.02 6.46 -45.56
N VAL A 63 18.23 6.41 -44.25
CA VAL A 63 18.47 5.17 -43.50
C VAL A 63 17.20 4.80 -42.73
N ARG A 64 16.81 3.53 -42.82
CA ARG A 64 15.75 2.93 -42.01
C ARG A 64 16.33 1.98 -40.99
N PHE A 65 15.93 2.11 -39.74
CA PHE A 65 16.41 1.26 -38.64
C PHE A 65 15.32 1.08 -37.59
N TRP A 66 15.41 -0.01 -36.82
CA TRP A 66 14.40 -0.33 -35.82
C TRP A 66 14.69 0.39 -34.50
N LYS A 67 13.67 1.03 -33.94
CA LYS A 67 13.72 1.75 -32.67
C LYS A 67 12.60 1.27 -31.75
N ASP A 68 12.91 0.96 -30.50
CA ASP A 68 11.88 0.74 -29.48
C ASP A 68 11.27 2.08 -29.10
N LEU A 69 9.94 2.17 -29.09
CA LEU A 69 9.20 3.35 -28.66
C LEU A 69 8.66 3.15 -27.25
N GLU A 70 8.59 4.24 -26.49
CA GLU A 70 7.97 4.23 -25.17
C GLU A 70 6.49 3.84 -25.28
N GLY A 71 6.05 2.89 -24.44
CA GLY A 71 4.68 2.39 -24.41
C GLY A 71 4.32 1.38 -25.52
N GLN A 72 5.25 1.00 -26.41
CA GLN A 72 4.97 0.07 -27.50
C GLN A 72 5.73 -1.27 -27.36
N GLU A 73 4.99 -2.37 -27.46
CA GLU A 73 5.56 -3.73 -27.52
C GLU A 73 6.39 -3.92 -28.79
N LYS A 74 5.85 -3.50 -29.95
CA LYS A 74 6.49 -3.61 -31.26
C LYS A 74 7.50 -2.48 -31.46
N ARG A 75 8.62 -2.79 -32.11
CA ARG A 75 9.59 -1.79 -32.56
C ARG A 75 8.99 -1.02 -33.73
N ALA A 76 9.25 0.27 -33.80
CA ALA A 76 8.92 1.09 -34.96
C ALA A 76 10.11 1.16 -35.91
N LEU A 77 9.82 1.26 -37.21
CA LEU A 77 10.83 1.50 -38.23
C LEU A 77 11.05 3.01 -38.36
N ALA A 78 12.15 3.51 -37.79
CA ALA A 78 12.56 4.90 -37.89
C ALA A 78 13.14 5.19 -39.30
N ARG A 79 13.08 6.45 -39.72
CA ARG A 79 13.54 6.95 -41.02
C ARG A 79 14.27 8.26 -40.82
N GLU A 80 15.52 8.34 -41.24
CA GLU A 80 16.33 9.56 -41.15
C GLU A 80 17.09 9.84 -42.46
N ARG A 81 17.34 11.13 -42.74
CA ARG A 81 17.99 11.56 -43.99
C ARG A 81 19.50 11.47 -43.88
N ILE A 82 20.15 10.95 -44.92
CA ILE A 82 21.61 10.83 -45.04
C ILE A 82 22.16 12.00 -45.85
N CYS A 83 21.77 12.09 -47.12
CA CYS A 83 22.24 13.12 -48.06
C CYS A 83 21.30 13.24 -49.28
N PRO A 84 21.38 14.30 -50.10
CA PRO A 84 20.68 14.38 -51.38
C PRO A 84 21.14 13.28 -52.35
N ILE A 85 20.29 12.91 -53.32
CA ILE A 85 20.65 11.92 -54.36
C ILE A 85 21.67 12.51 -55.35
N SER A 86 21.54 13.79 -55.67
CA SER A 86 22.37 14.50 -56.65
C SER A 86 22.59 15.95 -56.22
N GLY A 87 23.69 16.55 -56.71
CA GLY A 87 24.06 17.93 -56.42
C GLY A 87 25.01 18.09 -55.23
N PRO A 88 25.30 19.33 -54.82
CA PRO A 88 26.20 19.63 -53.71
C PRO A 88 25.78 18.89 -52.43
N GLY A 89 26.73 18.17 -51.81
CA GLY A 89 26.48 17.37 -50.61
C GLY A 89 25.96 15.95 -50.86
N SER A 90 25.85 15.50 -52.12
CA SER A 90 25.66 14.07 -52.41
C SER A 90 26.92 13.29 -52.05
N LEU A 91 26.74 12.20 -51.31
CA LEU A 91 27.83 11.36 -50.80
C LEU A 91 27.99 10.12 -51.67
N ASN A 92 29.22 9.61 -51.79
CA ASN A 92 29.47 8.32 -52.44
C ASN A 92 28.95 7.16 -51.59
N ARG A 93 28.97 5.93 -52.14
CA ARG A 93 28.40 4.75 -51.45
C ARG A 93 29.01 4.53 -50.05
N SER A 94 30.34 4.57 -49.93
CA SER A 94 31.04 4.32 -48.67
C SER A 94 30.75 5.41 -47.64
N GLU A 95 30.71 6.67 -48.08
CA GLU A 95 30.35 7.81 -47.23
C GLU A 95 28.90 7.73 -46.75
N ARG A 96 27.96 7.28 -47.60
CA ARG A 96 26.57 7.04 -47.20
C ARG A 96 26.47 5.93 -46.15
N GLU A 97 27.19 4.82 -46.33
CA GLU A 97 27.23 3.72 -45.37
C GLU A 97 27.86 4.12 -44.03
N ARG A 98 28.89 4.99 -44.05
CA ARG A 98 29.46 5.58 -42.84
C ARG A 98 28.46 6.50 -42.15
N ARG A 99 27.85 7.43 -42.90
CA ARG A 99 26.91 8.41 -42.36
C ARG A 99 25.64 7.75 -41.79
N ALA A 100 25.16 6.68 -42.43
CA ALA A 100 24.07 5.86 -41.91
C ALA A 100 24.41 5.21 -40.55
N ARG A 101 25.64 4.69 -40.39
CA ARG A 101 26.11 4.13 -39.11
C ARG A 101 26.23 5.20 -38.02
N GLU A 102 26.74 6.39 -38.36
CA GLU A 102 26.78 7.54 -37.44
C GLU A 102 25.38 7.92 -36.95
N ILE A 103 24.41 8.03 -37.86
CA ILE A 103 23.01 8.33 -37.52
C ILE A 103 22.43 7.29 -36.54
N ILE A 104 22.66 5.99 -36.79
CA ILE A 104 22.15 4.92 -35.91
C ILE A 104 22.86 4.95 -34.55
N ALA A 105 24.17 5.22 -34.53
CA ALA A 105 24.96 5.34 -33.30
C ALA A 105 24.52 6.53 -32.45
N ASP A 106 24.29 7.70 -33.07
CA ASP A 106 23.78 8.91 -32.43
C ASP A 106 22.37 8.72 -31.86
N ALA A 107 21.55 7.91 -32.53
CA ALA A 107 20.23 7.53 -32.01
C ALA A 107 20.31 6.60 -30.77
N GLN A 108 21.50 6.06 -30.45
CA GLN A 108 21.81 5.21 -29.31
C GLN A 108 20.91 3.98 -29.13
N VAL A 109 20.21 3.56 -30.20
CA VAL A 109 19.13 2.55 -30.12
C VAL A 109 19.59 1.15 -29.72
N ASP A 110 20.87 0.86 -29.89
CA ASP A 110 21.50 -0.43 -29.56
C ASP A 110 22.31 -0.38 -28.25
N THR A 111 22.30 0.75 -27.52
CA THR A 111 23.02 0.87 -26.24
C THR A 111 22.26 0.19 -25.10
N ALA A 112 22.99 -0.32 -24.11
CA ALA A 112 22.40 -0.83 -22.88
C ALA A 112 21.62 0.24 -22.12
N GLN A 113 22.04 1.50 -22.19
CA GLN A 113 21.37 2.62 -21.55
C GLN A 113 19.99 2.89 -22.18
N TYR A 114 19.90 2.96 -23.50
CA TYR A 114 18.63 3.11 -24.22
C TYR A 114 17.70 1.90 -23.98
N PHE A 115 18.24 0.69 -24.03
CA PHE A 115 17.50 -0.53 -23.75
C PHE A 115 17.00 -0.60 -22.30
N ASN A 116 17.82 -0.22 -21.32
CA ASN A 116 17.40 -0.19 -19.92
C ASN A 116 16.27 0.83 -19.69
N ARG A 117 16.40 2.03 -20.27
CA ARG A 117 15.39 3.09 -20.20
C ARG A 117 14.06 2.67 -20.84
N VAL A 118 14.09 2.14 -22.07
CA VAL A 118 12.87 1.91 -22.85
C VAL A 118 12.30 0.51 -22.65
N VAL A 119 13.14 -0.50 -22.45
CA VAL A 119 12.74 -1.91 -22.48
C VAL A 119 12.76 -2.57 -21.10
N LYS A 120 13.81 -2.35 -20.30
CA LYS A 120 13.93 -3.01 -18.97
C LYS A 120 12.98 -2.38 -17.94
N GLN A 121 12.65 -1.10 -18.07
CA GLN A 121 11.61 -0.44 -17.27
C GLN A 121 10.17 -0.88 -17.66
N GLN A 122 9.91 -1.28 -18.91
CA GLN A 122 8.59 -1.76 -19.37
C GLN A 122 8.28 -3.20 -18.92
N VAL A 123 9.31 -4.05 -18.77
CA VAL A 123 9.19 -5.45 -18.27
C VAL A 123 9.65 -5.55 -16.80
N GLY A 124 9.74 -4.40 -16.13
CA GLY A 124 10.29 -4.28 -14.78
C GLY A 124 9.37 -4.83 -13.68
N VAL A 125 9.88 -4.80 -12.46
CA VAL A 125 9.19 -5.16 -11.22
C VAL A 125 7.78 -4.55 -11.19
N THR A 126 6.77 -5.38 -10.90
CA THR A 126 5.39 -4.90 -10.74
C THR A 126 5.24 -4.07 -9.48
N PHE A 127 4.23 -3.21 -9.42
CA PHE A 127 3.95 -2.46 -8.20
C PHE A 127 3.73 -3.38 -7.00
N LYS A 128 3.08 -4.55 -7.19
CA LYS A 128 2.87 -5.54 -6.13
C LYS A 128 4.15 -6.14 -5.59
N GLU A 129 5.14 -6.39 -6.44
CA GLU A 129 6.45 -6.90 -6.01
C GLU A 129 7.23 -5.81 -5.28
N GLN A 130 7.24 -4.59 -5.81
CA GLN A 130 7.88 -3.45 -5.15
C GLN A 130 7.24 -3.13 -3.80
N SER A 131 5.92 -3.24 -3.66
CA SER A 131 5.24 -2.94 -2.38
C SER A 131 5.63 -3.93 -1.29
N LYS A 132 5.85 -5.20 -1.62
CA LYS A 132 6.38 -6.21 -0.69
C LYS A 132 7.80 -5.86 -0.26
N PHE A 133 8.68 -5.58 -1.23
CA PHE A 133 10.06 -5.17 -0.94
C PHE A 133 10.10 -3.91 -0.06
N TRP A 134 9.33 -2.89 -0.42
CA TRP A 134 9.21 -1.65 0.36
C TRP A 134 8.74 -1.90 1.79
N LEU A 135 7.76 -2.79 1.99
CA LEU A 135 7.21 -3.11 3.30
C LEU A 135 8.20 -3.90 4.16
N GLU A 136 8.95 -4.83 3.58
CA GLU A 136 10.02 -5.57 4.25
C GLU A 136 11.16 -4.63 4.67
N GLN A 137 11.69 -3.85 3.73
CA GLN A 137 12.73 -2.85 4.00
C GLN A 137 12.28 -1.81 5.04
N SER A 138 11.02 -1.39 4.97
CA SER A 138 10.48 -0.42 5.94
C SER A 138 10.37 -0.98 7.35
N GLN A 139 10.31 -2.31 7.52
CA GLN A 139 10.34 -2.96 8.84
C GLN A 139 11.77 -3.18 9.34
N THR A 140 12.70 -3.54 8.46
CA THR A 140 14.08 -3.92 8.83
C THR A 140 15.04 -2.73 8.92
N ARG A 141 14.71 -1.58 8.33
CA ARG A 141 15.55 -0.39 8.36
C ARG A 141 15.78 0.13 9.79
N LYS A 142 17.01 0.58 10.06
CA LYS A 142 17.38 1.21 11.34
C LYS A 142 16.65 2.56 11.57
N ARG A 143 16.48 3.35 10.51
CA ARG A 143 15.85 4.68 10.61
C ARG A 143 14.33 4.57 10.58
N LYS A 144 13.69 4.76 11.75
CA LYS A 144 12.22 4.78 11.90
C LYS A 144 11.55 3.53 11.26
N PRO A 145 11.84 2.32 11.75
CA PRO A 145 11.18 1.12 11.27
C PRO A 145 9.66 1.20 11.47
N ILE A 146 8.91 0.65 10.53
CA ILE A 146 7.48 0.43 10.69
C ILE A 146 7.31 -0.68 11.71
N ARG A 147 6.52 -0.41 12.75
CA ARG A 147 6.23 -1.38 13.80
C ARG A 147 5.44 -2.55 13.25
N ALA A 148 5.73 -3.76 13.73
CA ALA A 148 4.97 -4.97 13.38
C ALA A 148 3.45 -4.79 13.57
N THR A 149 3.03 -4.03 14.58
CA THR A 149 1.61 -3.74 14.85
C THR A 149 0.93 -2.87 13.79
N THR A 150 1.69 -2.13 12.99
CA THR A 150 1.17 -1.25 11.92
C THR A 150 1.06 -1.99 10.59
N VAL A 151 1.82 -3.06 10.41
CA VAL A 151 1.90 -3.84 9.15
C VAL A 151 0.54 -4.36 8.71
N PRO A 152 -0.32 -4.96 9.57
CA PRO A 152 -1.64 -5.43 9.15
C PRO A 152 -2.52 -4.31 8.59
N THR A 153 -2.44 -3.09 9.15
CA THR A 153 -3.20 -1.94 8.65
C THR A 153 -2.72 -1.48 7.28
N ILE A 154 -1.40 -1.49 7.04
CA ILE A 154 -0.82 -1.17 5.73
C ILE A 154 -1.22 -2.23 4.71
N GLN A 155 -1.10 -3.52 5.07
CA GLN A 155 -1.46 -4.63 4.20
C GLN A 155 -2.95 -4.58 3.83
N ALA A 156 -3.84 -4.29 4.78
CA ALA A 156 -5.27 -4.12 4.50
C ALA A 156 -5.56 -2.96 3.54
N ALA A 157 -4.81 -1.85 3.63
CA ALA A 157 -4.93 -0.75 2.67
C ALA A 157 -4.45 -1.17 1.27
N PHE A 158 -3.33 -1.89 1.19
CA PHE A 158 -2.82 -2.43 -0.07
C PHE A 158 -3.82 -3.40 -0.72
N ASP A 159 -4.26 -4.41 0.01
CA ASP A 159 -5.10 -5.49 -0.51
C ASP A 159 -6.47 -4.97 -0.95
N LYS A 160 -7.05 -4.02 -0.22
CA LYS A 160 -8.40 -3.52 -0.50
C LYS A 160 -8.44 -2.42 -1.55
N TRP A 161 -7.48 -1.48 -1.53
CA TRP A 161 -7.62 -0.22 -2.27
C TRP A 161 -6.56 0.00 -3.33
N ILE A 162 -5.31 -0.42 -3.11
CA ILE A 162 -4.18 -0.05 -3.98
C ILE A 162 -3.86 -1.16 -4.97
N LEU A 163 -3.58 -2.38 -4.48
CA LEU A 163 -3.15 -3.50 -5.31
C LEU A 163 -4.18 -3.94 -6.37
N PRO A 164 -5.50 -3.92 -6.09
CA PRO A 164 -6.49 -4.25 -7.12
C PRO A 164 -6.45 -3.33 -8.34
N GLU A 165 -6.04 -2.08 -8.16
CA GLU A 165 -6.00 -1.09 -9.24
C GLU A 165 -4.64 -1.11 -9.98
N VAL A 166 -3.55 -1.03 -9.23
CA VAL A 166 -2.22 -0.79 -9.82
C VAL A 166 -1.23 -1.95 -9.62
N GLY A 167 -1.57 -2.94 -8.81
CA GLY A 167 -0.61 -3.97 -8.36
C GLY A 167 -0.03 -4.82 -9.50
N HIS A 168 -0.81 -5.07 -10.55
CA HIS A 168 -0.40 -5.86 -11.71
C HIS A 168 0.42 -5.06 -12.73
N LEU A 169 0.44 -3.73 -12.61
CA LEU A 169 1.14 -2.86 -13.55
C LEU A 169 2.65 -2.82 -13.22
N PRO A 170 3.52 -2.72 -14.24
CA PRO A 170 4.92 -2.37 -14.03
C PRO A 170 5.04 -1.02 -13.29
N LEU A 171 6.11 -0.85 -12.50
CA LEU A 171 6.35 0.41 -11.80
C LEU A 171 6.41 1.63 -12.72
N TYR A 172 7.00 1.48 -13.93
CA TYR A 172 7.03 2.56 -14.93
C TYR A 172 5.63 3.06 -15.30
N GLU A 173 4.67 2.14 -15.45
CA GLU A 173 3.28 2.49 -15.77
C GLU A 173 2.57 3.08 -14.55
N THR A 174 2.83 2.53 -13.37
CA THR A 174 2.23 3.01 -12.12
C THR A 174 2.74 4.38 -11.73
N ALA A 175 3.99 4.71 -12.07
CA ALA A 175 4.59 6.02 -11.85
C ALA A 175 4.03 7.12 -12.76
N LYS A 176 3.18 6.78 -13.74
CA LYS A 176 2.54 7.78 -14.59
C LYS A 176 1.36 8.45 -13.90
N TYR A 177 1.19 9.71 -14.27
CA TYR A 177 0.15 10.56 -13.74
C TYR A 177 -1.28 10.02 -13.92
N PRO A 178 -1.69 9.54 -15.11
CA PRO A 178 -3.04 9.01 -15.31
C PRO A 178 -3.34 7.80 -14.43
N THR A 179 -2.37 6.91 -14.23
CA THR A 179 -2.50 5.70 -13.40
C THR A 179 -2.73 6.04 -11.93
N MET A 180 -1.94 6.96 -11.39
CA MET A 180 -2.13 7.43 -10.01
C MET A 180 -3.42 8.23 -9.83
N LYS A 181 -3.84 8.98 -10.85
CA LYS A 181 -5.14 9.66 -10.86
C LYS A 181 -6.29 8.66 -10.82
N ALA A 182 -6.24 7.59 -11.63
CA ALA A 182 -7.25 6.52 -11.62
C ALA A 182 -7.36 5.85 -10.24
N LEU A 183 -6.23 5.62 -9.57
CA LEU A 183 -6.21 5.13 -8.19
C LEU A 183 -6.94 6.08 -7.22
N VAL A 184 -6.70 7.40 -7.32
CA VAL A 184 -7.42 8.41 -6.52
C VAL A 184 -8.92 8.41 -6.84
N THR A 185 -9.28 8.38 -8.12
CA THR A 185 -10.67 8.30 -8.57
C THR A 185 -11.39 7.08 -8.00
N ARG A 186 -10.77 5.90 -8.03
CA ARG A 186 -11.32 4.67 -7.41
C ARG A 186 -11.58 4.85 -5.92
N MET A 187 -10.61 5.41 -5.19
CA MET A 187 -10.73 5.61 -3.75
C MET A 187 -11.83 6.62 -3.39
N ASN A 188 -11.96 7.70 -4.17
CA ASN A 188 -13.04 8.67 -4.04
C ASN A 188 -14.41 8.04 -4.35
N ALA A 189 -14.54 7.31 -5.46
CA ALA A 189 -15.77 6.61 -5.84
C ALA A 189 -16.20 5.55 -4.81
N GLY A 190 -15.22 4.94 -4.12
CA GLY A 190 -15.47 4.02 -3.01
C GLY A 190 -15.89 4.68 -1.69
N GLY A 191 -16.08 6.01 -1.65
CA GLY A 191 -16.58 6.72 -0.48
C GLY A 191 -15.58 6.86 0.66
N LEU A 192 -14.27 6.75 0.39
CA LEU A 192 -13.26 7.00 1.42
C LEU A 192 -13.22 8.48 1.82
N SER A 193 -12.97 8.74 3.11
CA SER A 193 -12.78 10.12 3.57
C SER A 193 -11.53 10.75 2.94
N ALA A 194 -11.54 12.07 2.76
CA ALA A 194 -10.43 12.80 2.15
C ALA A 194 -9.06 12.48 2.78
N GLN A 195 -9.02 12.38 4.10
CA GLN A 195 -7.80 12.02 4.84
C GLN A 195 -7.30 10.61 4.49
N THR A 196 -8.21 9.66 4.31
CA THR A 196 -7.88 8.27 3.97
C THR A 196 -7.32 8.17 2.56
N VAL A 197 -7.97 8.82 1.60
CA VAL A 197 -7.51 8.91 0.19
C VAL A 197 -6.09 9.46 0.12
N ASN A 198 -5.84 10.60 0.78
CA ASN A 198 -4.51 11.21 0.85
C ASN A 198 -3.47 10.28 1.50
N SER A 199 -3.85 9.57 2.55
CA SER A 199 -2.93 8.66 3.26
C SER A 199 -2.55 7.46 2.39
N TYR A 200 -3.52 6.84 1.72
CA TYR A 200 -3.28 5.70 0.83
C TYR A 200 -2.53 6.09 -0.44
N PHE A 201 -2.84 7.26 -1.01
CA PHE A 201 -2.06 7.84 -2.09
C PHE A 201 -0.58 8.01 -1.69
N ARG A 202 -0.30 8.56 -0.51
CA ARG A 202 1.08 8.71 0.00
C ARG A 202 1.78 7.37 0.18
N MET A 203 1.07 6.32 0.59
CA MET A 203 1.64 4.96 0.65
C MET A 203 2.04 4.48 -0.74
N ALA A 204 1.16 4.64 -1.73
CA ALA A 204 1.46 4.23 -3.10
C ALA A 204 2.61 5.03 -3.71
N ALA A 205 2.66 6.34 -3.49
CA ALA A 205 3.78 7.19 -3.89
C ALA A 205 5.10 6.78 -3.21
N ALA A 206 5.07 6.37 -1.94
CA ALA A 206 6.27 5.90 -1.23
C ALA A 206 6.79 4.57 -1.79
N VAL A 207 5.92 3.67 -2.26
CA VAL A 207 6.33 2.44 -2.96
C VAL A 207 7.06 2.79 -4.26
N ILE A 208 6.53 3.71 -5.06
CA ILE A 208 7.18 4.17 -6.30
C ILE A 208 8.54 4.81 -5.99
N ALA A 209 8.59 5.69 -4.99
CA ALA A 209 9.81 6.40 -4.60
C ALA A 209 10.90 5.46 -4.07
N SER A 210 10.54 4.28 -3.57
CA SER A 210 11.52 3.29 -3.08
C SER A 210 12.26 2.51 -4.17
N ALA A 211 11.88 2.73 -5.42
CA ALA A 211 12.58 2.15 -6.55
C ALA A 211 13.76 3.06 -6.93
N GLU A 212 14.96 2.65 -6.51
CA GLU A 212 16.21 3.39 -6.69
C GLU A 212 17.23 2.51 -7.45
N ASP A 213 18.22 3.14 -8.08
CA ASP A 213 19.38 2.44 -8.64
C ASP A 213 20.40 2.07 -7.56
N ALA A 214 21.54 1.48 -7.96
CA ALA A 214 22.58 1.04 -7.03
C ALA A 214 23.26 2.20 -6.27
N ASP A 215 23.18 3.42 -6.82
CA ASP A 215 23.75 4.63 -6.25
C ASP A 215 22.73 5.39 -5.38
N GLY A 216 21.49 4.88 -5.28
CA GLY A 216 20.40 5.49 -4.51
C GLY A 216 19.64 6.57 -5.27
N ASN A 217 19.81 6.69 -6.59
CA ASN A 217 19.02 7.66 -7.38
C ASN A 217 17.62 7.10 -7.66
N PRO A 218 16.56 7.91 -7.53
CA PRO A 218 15.20 7.48 -7.85
C PRO A 218 15.06 7.07 -9.32
N LEU A 219 14.55 5.86 -9.58
CA LEU A 219 14.26 5.38 -10.93
C LEU A 219 13.10 6.15 -11.58
N TYR A 220 12.18 6.65 -10.76
CA TYR A 220 10.98 7.38 -11.18
C TYR A 220 10.83 8.69 -10.39
N PRO A 221 11.58 9.75 -10.73
CA PRO A 221 11.48 11.03 -10.06
C PRO A 221 10.13 11.69 -10.40
N GLN A 222 9.17 11.61 -9.46
CA GLN A 222 7.84 12.18 -9.64
C GLN A 222 7.54 13.27 -8.61
N LYS A 223 7.10 14.43 -9.10
CA LYS A 223 6.51 15.50 -8.28
C LYS A 223 5.00 15.49 -8.47
N TRP A 224 4.29 14.93 -7.51
CA TRP A 224 2.84 14.83 -7.54
C TRP A 224 2.18 16.17 -7.28
N ASP A 225 1.46 16.68 -8.28
CA ASP A 225 0.55 17.82 -8.13
C ASP A 225 -0.80 17.32 -7.60
N ALA A 226 -1.27 17.87 -6.48
CA ALA A 226 -2.52 17.41 -5.86
C ALA A 226 -3.77 17.80 -6.64
N ASN A 227 -3.76 18.96 -7.31
CA ASN A 227 -4.91 19.48 -8.05
C ASN A 227 -5.15 18.64 -9.30
N LYS A 228 -4.09 18.37 -10.06
CA LYS A 228 -4.19 17.56 -11.28
C LYS A 228 -4.61 16.10 -10.95
N LEU A 229 -4.34 15.58 -9.75
CA LEU A 229 -4.65 14.22 -9.29
C LEU A 229 -6.08 14.11 -8.75
N ASP A 230 -6.78 15.24 -8.61
CA ASP A 230 -8.05 15.35 -7.90
C ASP A 230 -7.98 14.75 -6.48
N LEU A 231 -6.85 14.98 -5.79
CA LEU A 231 -6.73 14.60 -4.38
C LEU A 231 -7.70 15.45 -3.55
N PRO A 232 -8.57 14.84 -2.75
CA PRO A 232 -9.58 15.57 -2.01
C PRO A 232 -8.92 16.46 -0.95
N LEU A 233 -9.43 17.69 -0.82
CA LEU A 233 -8.97 18.62 0.21
C LEU A 233 -9.39 18.12 1.60
N VAL A 234 -8.44 18.12 2.52
CA VAL A 234 -8.70 17.79 3.92
C VAL A 234 -9.02 19.08 4.67
N GLU A 235 -10.30 19.40 4.79
CA GLU A 235 -10.76 20.51 5.61
C GLU A 235 -10.67 20.15 7.10
N THR A 236 -9.69 20.72 7.79
CA THR A 236 -9.43 20.44 9.20
C THR A 236 -10.61 20.80 10.11
N SER A 237 -11.35 21.86 9.76
CA SER A 237 -12.57 22.32 10.47
C SER A 237 -13.74 21.33 10.38
N LYS A 238 -13.86 20.62 9.25
CA LYS A 238 -14.91 19.60 9.04
C LYS A 238 -14.52 18.22 9.57
N GLN A 239 -13.31 18.05 10.08
CA GLN A 239 -12.94 16.79 10.72
C GLN A 239 -13.71 16.62 12.02
N ARG A 240 -14.39 15.47 12.17
CA ARG A 240 -15.09 15.09 13.39
C ARG A 240 -14.08 14.94 14.55
N ARG A 241 -13.92 16.00 15.34
CA ARG A 241 -13.04 16.09 16.51
C ARG A 241 -13.87 16.50 17.73
N PRO A 242 -14.70 15.60 18.27
CA PRO A 242 -15.54 15.94 19.41
C PRO A 242 -14.67 16.32 20.60
N SER A 243 -14.95 17.46 21.21
CA SER A 243 -14.45 17.85 22.53
C SER A 243 -15.50 17.52 23.58
N ILE A 244 -15.04 17.05 24.74
CA ILE A 244 -15.90 16.74 25.88
C ILE A 244 -16.01 18.00 26.75
N THR A 245 -17.22 18.35 27.18
CA THR A 245 -17.46 19.50 28.07
C THR A 245 -17.33 19.10 29.54
N ALA A 246 -17.22 20.07 30.45
CA ALA A 246 -17.16 19.80 31.89
C ALA A 246 -18.44 19.13 32.42
N GLU A 247 -19.59 19.48 31.84
CA GLU A 247 -20.89 18.87 32.16
C GLU A 247 -20.89 17.39 31.75
N THR A 248 -20.43 17.10 30.53
CA THR A 248 -20.29 15.71 30.04
C THR A 248 -19.32 14.92 30.93
N MET A 249 -18.25 15.55 31.41
CA MET A 249 -17.31 14.92 32.35
C MET A 249 -17.97 14.59 33.69
N THR A 250 -18.90 15.44 34.16
CA THR A 250 -19.68 15.19 35.38
C THR A 250 -20.64 14.01 35.18
N GLU A 251 -21.19 13.84 33.99
CA GLU A 251 -22.01 12.66 33.66
C GLU A 251 -21.18 11.37 33.67
N PHE A 252 -19.92 11.41 33.25
CA PHE A 252 -19.01 10.26 33.34
C PHE A 252 -18.78 9.79 34.78
N ALA A 253 -18.82 10.69 35.76
CA ALA A 253 -18.79 10.32 37.18
C ALA A 253 -20.02 9.50 37.62
N ARG A 254 -21.11 9.50 36.82
CA ARG A 254 -22.34 8.72 37.09
C ARG A 254 -22.36 7.36 36.41
N VAL A 255 -21.32 7.00 35.62
CA VAL A 255 -21.23 5.69 34.96
C VAL A 255 -21.27 4.57 36.00
N LYS A 256 -22.24 3.65 35.84
CA LYS A 256 -22.50 2.56 36.81
C LYS A 256 -21.30 1.64 37.00
N SER A 257 -20.56 1.36 35.93
CA SER A 257 -19.38 0.49 35.99
C SER A 257 -18.20 1.21 36.65
N PRO A 258 -17.75 0.81 37.86
CA PRO A 258 -16.66 1.49 38.57
C PRO A 258 -15.37 1.58 37.74
N LYS A 259 -15.08 0.51 36.98
CA LYS A 259 -13.92 0.43 36.09
C LYS A 259 -13.93 1.47 34.97
N HIS A 260 -15.05 1.62 34.26
CA HIS A 260 -15.17 2.58 33.16
C HIS A 260 -15.22 4.02 33.68
N ARG A 261 -15.90 4.23 34.81
CA ARG A 261 -15.92 5.52 35.51
C ARG A 261 -14.50 5.98 35.88
N MET A 262 -13.73 5.14 36.58
CA MET A 262 -12.36 5.49 36.96
C MET A 262 -11.46 5.69 35.74
N LEU A 263 -11.62 4.89 34.68
CA LEU A 263 -10.88 5.06 33.43
C LEU A 263 -11.14 6.41 32.77
N MET A 264 -12.40 6.87 32.75
CA MET A 264 -12.76 8.19 32.19
C MET A 264 -12.20 9.33 33.04
N ILE A 265 -12.34 9.24 34.36
CA ILE A 265 -11.79 10.24 35.29
C ILE A 265 -10.29 10.38 35.09
N LEU A 266 -9.56 9.26 35.06
CA LEU A 266 -8.12 9.27 34.88
C LEU A 266 -7.71 9.73 33.47
N ALA A 267 -8.49 9.41 32.44
CA ALA A 267 -8.25 9.89 31.09
C ALA A 267 -8.37 11.42 30.99
N ALA A 268 -9.37 11.99 31.66
CA ALA A 268 -9.60 13.43 31.69
C ALA A 268 -8.55 14.16 32.53
N SER A 269 -8.14 13.60 33.67
CA SER A 269 -7.17 14.24 34.56
C SER A 269 -5.73 14.16 34.04
N ALA A 270 -5.32 12.98 33.53
CA ALA A 270 -3.93 12.73 33.15
C ALA A 270 -3.66 13.00 31.65
N GLY A 271 -4.70 13.25 30.84
CA GLY A 271 -4.55 13.47 29.40
C GLY A 271 -3.85 12.32 28.66
N CYS A 272 -3.88 11.11 29.22
CA CYS A 272 -3.14 9.97 28.71
C CYS A 272 -3.87 9.30 27.55
N ARG A 273 -3.12 8.74 26.60
CA ARG A 273 -3.74 7.96 25.51
C ARG A 273 -4.37 6.70 26.08
N ILE A 274 -5.47 6.25 25.50
CA ILE A 274 -6.18 5.05 25.98
C ILE A 274 -5.27 3.82 26.08
N GLY A 275 -4.33 3.62 25.15
CA GLY A 275 -3.36 2.53 25.24
C GLY A 275 -2.44 2.65 26.46
N GLU A 276 -2.02 3.85 26.82
CA GLU A 276 -1.17 4.14 27.98
C GLU A 276 -1.94 3.80 29.27
N LEU A 277 -3.19 4.25 29.40
CA LEU A 277 -4.04 3.95 30.55
C LEU A 277 -4.32 2.45 30.72
N LEU A 278 -4.61 1.74 29.62
CA LEU A 278 -4.87 0.30 29.67
C LEU A 278 -3.61 -0.54 29.90
N GLY A 279 -2.43 0.06 29.70
CA GLY A 279 -1.13 -0.52 30.04
C GLY A 279 -0.63 -0.13 31.42
N LEU A 280 -1.35 0.72 32.16
CA LEU A 280 -0.89 1.24 33.44
C LEU A 280 -0.92 0.14 34.50
N GLU A 281 0.22 -0.04 35.18
CA GLU A 281 0.36 -0.94 36.32
C GLU A 281 0.38 -0.15 37.64
N ILE A 282 -0.01 -0.79 38.73
CA ILE A 282 -0.08 -0.16 40.06
C ILE A 282 1.31 0.33 40.52
N LYS A 283 2.39 -0.37 40.15
CA LYS A 283 3.78 0.03 40.44
C LYS A 283 4.21 1.34 39.77
N ASP A 284 3.43 1.82 38.79
CA ASP A 284 3.70 3.06 38.06
C ASP A 284 2.89 4.24 38.61
N LEU A 285 2.17 4.04 39.71
CA LEU A 285 1.50 5.07 40.49
C LEU A 285 2.43 5.45 41.65
N LEU A 286 3.10 6.58 41.53
CA LEU A 286 4.13 7.07 42.43
C LEU A 286 3.57 8.20 43.31
N ASP A 287 4.37 8.61 44.31
CA ASP A 287 4.10 9.78 45.15
C ASP A 287 2.68 9.75 45.74
N ASP A 288 2.35 8.66 46.42
CA ASP A 288 1.03 8.43 46.99
C ASP A 288 -0.11 8.57 45.96
N PHE A 289 0.13 8.03 44.77
CA PHE A 289 -0.77 7.99 43.62
C PHE A 289 -0.99 9.34 42.92
N THR A 290 -0.23 10.38 43.28
CA THR A 290 -0.33 11.71 42.62
C THR A 290 0.49 11.81 41.34
N THR A 291 1.43 10.89 41.12
CA THR A 291 2.28 10.87 39.92
C THR A 291 2.06 9.59 39.13
N VAL A 292 1.69 9.70 37.86
CA VAL A 292 1.53 8.56 36.94
C VAL A 292 2.74 8.47 36.00
N ARG A 293 3.51 7.39 36.13
CA ARG A 293 4.66 7.10 35.26
C ARG A 293 4.21 6.38 33.98
N ILE A 294 4.29 7.05 32.84
CA ILE A 294 3.94 6.49 31.53
C ILE A 294 5.19 5.93 30.85
N ILE A 295 5.38 4.61 30.91
CA ILE A 295 6.53 3.91 30.31
C ILE A 295 6.11 2.78 29.36
N GLN A 296 4.83 2.44 29.31
CA GLN A 296 4.31 1.35 28.48
C GLN A 296 2.88 1.60 28.03
N GLN A 297 2.39 0.78 27.11
CA GLN A 297 1.00 0.83 26.65
C GLN A 297 0.45 -0.57 26.36
N ALA A 298 -0.87 -0.71 26.39
CA ALA A 298 -1.57 -1.85 25.86
C ALA A 298 -1.82 -1.69 24.35
N LYS A 299 -1.47 -2.73 23.58
CA LYS A 299 -1.89 -2.92 22.19
C LYS A 299 -2.72 -4.19 22.08
N GLY A 300 -4.02 -4.03 21.86
CA GLY A 300 -4.95 -5.15 21.90
C GLY A 300 -5.00 -5.76 23.31
N LYS A 301 -4.51 -7.00 23.46
CA LYS A 301 -4.46 -7.72 24.76
C LYS A 301 -3.04 -7.89 25.31
N GLN A 302 -2.05 -7.18 24.75
CA GLN A 302 -0.64 -7.31 25.09
C GLN A 302 -0.09 -5.98 25.61
N LEU A 303 0.83 -6.07 26.58
CA LEU A 303 1.64 -4.93 27.01
C LEU A 303 2.85 -4.78 26.10
N THR A 304 3.22 -3.54 25.82
CA THR A 304 4.44 -3.23 25.09
C THR A 304 5.11 -1.98 25.69
N PRO A 305 6.43 -2.01 25.93
CA PRO A 305 7.18 -0.84 26.36
C PRO A 305 7.36 0.18 25.21
N GLU A 306 7.07 -0.23 23.97
CA GLU A 306 7.23 0.65 22.82
C GLU A 306 6.13 1.71 22.75
N LEU A 307 6.34 2.86 23.36
CA LEU A 307 5.43 4.01 23.22
C LEU A 307 5.52 4.66 21.83
N LYS A 308 4.48 5.40 21.42
CA LYS A 308 4.34 5.92 20.03
C LYS A 308 5.48 6.84 19.60
N THR A 309 6.03 7.62 20.52
CA THR A 309 7.17 8.53 20.32
C THR A 309 8.10 8.48 21.52
N ALA A 310 9.37 8.91 21.38
CA ALA A 310 10.30 9.00 22.51
C ALA A 310 9.74 9.89 23.64
N ASN A 311 9.14 11.03 23.27
CA ASN A 311 8.48 11.95 24.20
C ASN A 311 7.21 11.39 24.87
N SER A 312 6.80 10.16 24.53
CA SER A 312 5.66 9.54 25.21
C SER A 312 6.05 9.02 26.60
N VAL A 313 7.34 8.74 26.84
CA VAL A 313 7.85 8.42 28.18
C VAL A 313 7.83 9.68 29.01
N ARG A 314 7.01 9.71 30.07
CA ARG A 314 6.81 10.90 30.90
C ARG A 314 6.21 10.56 32.26
N PHE A 315 6.31 11.51 33.18
CA PHE A 315 5.52 11.54 34.41
C PHE A 315 4.36 12.52 34.21
N VAL A 316 3.21 12.19 34.77
CA VAL A 316 2.01 13.02 34.70
C VAL A 316 1.46 13.19 36.11
N ASP A 317 1.35 14.43 36.55
CA ASP A 317 0.76 14.75 37.84
C ASP A 317 -0.76 14.70 37.73
N ILE A 318 -1.41 14.11 38.73
CA ILE A 318 -2.86 14.09 38.90
C ILE A 318 -3.24 14.68 40.25
N SER A 319 -4.41 15.29 40.33
CA SER A 319 -4.82 15.98 41.55
C SER A 319 -5.01 15.00 42.73
N PRO A 320 -4.80 15.46 43.97
CA PRO A 320 -5.00 14.63 45.17
C PRO A 320 -6.40 13.99 45.25
N GLU A 321 -7.44 14.66 44.76
CA GLU A 321 -8.81 14.15 44.71
C GLU A 321 -8.93 12.94 43.76
N VAL A 322 -8.30 13.02 42.58
CA VAL A 322 -8.27 11.89 41.64
C VAL A 322 -7.43 10.74 42.19
N ALA A 323 -6.32 11.05 42.87
CA ALA A 323 -5.50 10.04 43.55
C ALA A 323 -6.30 9.30 44.63
N ALA A 324 -7.11 10.01 45.43
CA ALA A 324 -8.00 9.40 46.42
C ALA A 324 -9.03 8.46 45.79
N LEU A 325 -9.70 8.89 44.71
CA LEU A 325 -10.63 8.04 43.95
C LEU A 325 -9.94 6.81 43.35
N LEU A 326 -8.70 6.96 42.89
CA LEU A 326 -7.92 5.86 42.35
C LEU A 326 -7.57 4.82 43.44
N LYS A 327 -7.18 5.27 44.64
CA LYS A 327 -6.93 4.38 45.79
C LYS A 327 -8.19 3.61 46.18
N GLU A 328 -9.33 4.29 46.26
CA GLU A 328 -10.63 3.64 46.54
C GLU A 328 -10.95 2.59 45.47
N PHE A 329 -10.78 2.93 44.19
CA PHE A 329 -10.98 2.00 43.08
C PHE A 329 -10.04 0.78 43.10
N LEU A 330 -8.81 0.95 43.59
CA LEU A 330 -7.88 -0.16 43.73
C LEU A 330 -8.30 -1.12 44.86
N ALA A 331 -9.02 -0.64 45.87
CA ALA A 331 -9.57 -1.44 46.98
C ALA A 331 -8.49 -2.35 47.62
N GLY A 332 -7.31 -1.77 47.90
CA GLY A 332 -6.18 -2.48 48.51
C GLY A 332 -5.32 -3.31 47.55
N ARG A 333 -5.61 -3.34 46.24
CA ARG A 333 -4.71 -3.97 45.26
C ARG A 333 -3.37 -3.23 45.21
N THR A 334 -2.27 -3.99 45.31
CA THR A 334 -0.90 -3.46 45.32
C THR A 334 -0.08 -3.82 44.07
N ALA A 335 -0.56 -4.76 43.24
CA ALA A 335 0.18 -5.24 42.07
C ALA A 335 -0.72 -5.52 40.85
N GLY A 336 -0.10 -5.56 39.67
CA GLY A 336 -0.75 -5.81 38.39
C GLY A 336 -1.31 -4.55 37.73
N LEU A 337 -2.16 -4.77 36.72
CA LEU A 337 -2.78 -3.68 35.96
C LEU A 337 -3.80 -2.92 36.80
N VAL A 338 -3.89 -1.60 36.57
CA VAL A 338 -4.96 -0.77 37.13
C VAL A 338 -6.32 -1.21 36.56
N PHE A 339 -6.38 -1.45 35.24
CA PHE A 339 -7.59 -1.85 34.51
C PHE A 339 -7.47 -3.25 33.87
N PRO A 340 -7.43 -4.34 34.65
CA PRO A 340 -7.31 -5.69 34.11
C PRO A 340 -8.65 -6.16 33.52
N ASN A 341 -8.58 -7.08 32.55
CA ASN A 341 -9.72 -7.89 32.16
C ASN A 341 -9.96 -9.04 33.18
N ARG A 342 -10.97 -9.90 32.94
CA ARG A 342 -11.30 -11.00 33.87
C ARG A 342 -10.16 -11.99 34.15
N VAL A 343 -9.17 -12.08 33.26
CA VAL A 343 -8.02 -12.98 33.36
C VAL A 343 -6.71 -12.23 33.66
N GLY A 344 -6.78 -10.97 34.12
CA GLY A 344 -5.61 -10.18 34.51
C GLY A 344 -4.81 -9.54 33.37
N ARG A 345 -5.27 -9.65 32.11
CA ARG A 345 -4.59 -9.05 30.94
C ARG A 345 -5.16 -7.66 30.58
N PRO A 346 -4.46 -6.87 29.75
CA PRO A 346 -5.00 -5.59 29.30
C PRO A 346 -6.36 -5.71 28.60
N LEU A 347 -7.19 -4.69 28.77
CA LEU A 347 -8.42 -4.55 28.01
C LEU A 347 -8.11 -4.18 26.56
N ASN A 348 -8.90 -4.71 25.63
CA ASN A 348 -8.82 -4.28 24.24
C ASN A 348 -9.51 -2.90 24.09
N PRO A 349 -8.82 -1.85 23.60
CA PRO A 349 -9.43 -0.54 23.40
C PRO A 349 -10.74 -0.57 22.59
N SER A 350 -10.85 -1.47 21.60
CA SER A 350 -12.06 -1.62 20.78
C SER A 350 -13.28 -2.05 21.60
N ASN A 351 -13.09 -2.84 22.67
CA ASN A 351 -14.19 -3.24 23.55
C ASN A 351 -14.71 -2.08 24.38
N ILE A 352 -13.87 -1.09 24.67
CA ILE A 352 -14.25 0.09 25.45
C ILE A 352 -15.06 1.04 24.58
N ARG A 353 -14.58 1.32 23.36
CA ARG A 353 -15.26 2.20 22.40
C ARG A 353 -16.67 1.70 22.02
N ASN A 354 -16.89 0.40 21.98
CA ASN A 354 -18.16 -0.17 21.53
C ASN A 354 -19.18 -0.41 22.65
N ARG A 355 -18.80 -0.25 23.93
CA ARG A 355 -19.63 -0.64 25.08
C ARG A 355 -20.02 0.53 25.97
N VAL A 356 -19.46 1.71 25.73
CA VAL A 356 -19.53 2.86 26.64
C VAL A 356 -19.76 4.12 25.85
#